data_AF-X0SBH9-F1
#
_entry.id   AF-X0SBH9-F1
#
_cell.length_a   1.000
_cell.length_b   1.000
_cell.length_c   1.000
_cell.angle_alpha   90.00
_cell.angle_beta   90.00
_cell.angle_gamma   90.00
#
_symmetry.space_group_name_H-M   'P 1'
#
loop_
_entity.id
_entity.type
_entity.pdbx_description
1 polymer ?
#
loop_
_entity_poly.entity_id
_entity_poly.type
_entity_poly.pdbx_seq_one_letter_code
_entity_poly.pdbx_strand_id
1 'polypeptide(L)'
;DWELGLRGAAEGGDEDIVDFFISKGAKNWYNGLNSASKGGHINLVKFFFYKETEEIGKYSYSSFIRVNEPMYHASMGGHMDVVKFLISKGASDWEQGKFYANLGKHQNLVDFFHSKQKINI
;
A
#
# COMPACT_ATOMS: atom_id res chain seq x y z
N ASP A 1 12.41 -18.66 -2.66
CA ASP A 1 11.05 -18.43 -2.17
C ASP A 1 10.35 -17.50 -3.16
N TRP A 2 9.28 -17.96 -3.81
CA TRP A 2 8.56 -17.18 -4.82
C TRP A 2 7.88 -15.94 -4.22
N GLU A 3 7.51 -15.99 -2.94
CA GLU A 3 6.92 -14.85 -2.24
C GLU A 3 7.93 -13.72 -2.03
N LEU A 4 9.19 -14.06 -1.75
CA LEU A 4 10.27 -13.07 -1.69
C LEU A 4 10.53 -12.44 -3.06
N GLY A 5 10.47 -13.25 -4.12
CA GLY A 5 10.54 -12.77 -5.50
C GLY A 5 9.42 -11.80 -5.84
N LEU A 6 8.18 -12.17 -5.54
CA LEU A 6 7.00 -11.32 -5.76
C LEU A 6 7.13 -9.97 -5.05
N ARG A 7 7.60 -9.96 -3.80
CA ARG A 7 7.83 -8.72 -3.04
C ARG A 7 8.85 -7.80 -3.70
N GLY A 8 9.99 -8.35 -4.13
CA GLY A 8 11.03 -7.57 -4.81
C GLY A 8 10.53 -7.01 -6.14
N ALA A 9 9.85 -7.82 -6.94
CA ALA A 9 9.26 -7.40 -8.21
C ALA A 9 8.19 -6.32 -8.02
N ALA A 10 7.32 -6.49 -7.02
CA ALA A 10 6.28 -5.53 -6.68
C ALA A 10 6.87 -4.19 -6.20
N GLU A 11 7.90 -4.21 -5.35
CA GLU A 11 8.59 -2.99 -4.89
C GLU A 11 9.38 -2.30 -6.01
N GLY A 12 9.86 -3.05 -7.01
CA GLY A 12 10.54 -2.50 -8.20
C GLY A 12 9.61 -2.11 -9.35
N GLY A 13 8.34 -2.50 -9.30
CA GLY A 13 7.33 -2.16 -10.31
C GLY A 13 7.38 -3.01 -11.58
N ASP A 14 8.05 -4.15 -11.56
CA ASP A 14 8.22 -5.02 -12.72
C ASP A 14 7.01 -5.96 -12.86
N GLU A 15 6.03 -5.55 -13.67
CA GLU A 15 4.77 -6.28 -13.86
C GLU A 15 5.00 -7.68 -14.47
N ASP A 16 5.96 -7.83 -15.40
CA ASP A 16 6.27 -9.10 -16.04
C ASP A 16 6.86 -10.10 -15.02
N ILE A 17 7.75 -9.63 -14.14
CA ILE A 17 8.32 -10.47 -13.08
C ILE A 17 7.27 -10.77 -11.99
N VAL A 18 6.37 -9.82 -11.68
CA VAL A 18 5.23 -10.08 -10.80
C VAL A 18 4.39 -11.24 -11.34
N ASP A 19 4.00 -11.18 -12.62
CA ASP A 19 3.22 -12.24 -13.27
C ASP A 19 3.97 -13.57 -13.29
N PHE A 20 5.29 -13.54 -13.52
CA PHE A 20 6.13 -14.73 -13.43
C PHE A 20 6.03 -15.39 -12.05
N PHE A 21 6.21 -14.65 -10.95
CA PHE A 21 6.14 -15.25 -9.62
C PHE A 21 4.74 -15.72 -9.23
N ILE A 22 3.70 -15.02 -9.67
CA ILE A 22 2.30 -15.47 -9.51
C ILE A 22 2.08 -16.80 -10.24
N SER A 23 2.62 -16.95 -11.46
CA SER A 23 2.55 -18.21 -12.22
C SER A 23 3.27 -19.38 -11.52
N LYS A 24 4.26 -19.08 -10.67
CA LYS A 24 4.96 -20.06 -9.82
C LYS A 24 4.23 -20.37 -8.51
N GLY A 25 3.09 -19.72 -8.27
CA GLY A 25 2.23 -19.97 -7.12
C GLY A 25 2.37 -18.97 -5.97
N ALA A 26 3.10 -17.86 -6.15
CA ALA A 26 3.10 -16.79 -5.16
C ALA A 26 1.71 -16.14 -5.09
N LYS A 27 1.14 -16.03 -3.88
CA LYS A 27 -0.23 -15.54 -3.66
C LYS A 27 -0.37 -14.66 -2.43
N ASN A 28 0.74 -14.22 -1.81
CA ASN A 28 0.64 -13.28 -0.70
C ASN A 28 0.37 -11.86 -1.23
N TRP A 29 -0.89 -11.60 -1.62
CA TRP A 29 -1.32 -10.33 -2.19
C TRP A 29 -1.09 -9.17 -1.23
N TYR A 30 -1.28 -9.38 0.07
CA TYR A 30 -1.00 -8.38 1.08
C TYR A 30 0.46 -7.89 1.08
N ASN A 31 1.42 -8.82 1.03
CA ASN A 31 2.83 -8.45 0.96
C ASN A 31 3.19 -7.80 -0.38
N GLY A 32 2.59 -8.28 -1.48
CA GLY A 32 2.70 -7.63 -2.79
C GLY A 32 2.17 -6.19 -2.77
N LEU A 33 1.02 -5.95 -2.13
CA LEU A 33 0.41 -4.64 -1.95
C LEU A 33 1.30 -3.70 -1.14
N ASN A 34 1.84 -4.17 -0.01
CA ASN A 34 2.75 -3.39 0.82
C ASN A 34 4.04 -3.01 0.07
N SER A 35 4.63 -3.97 -0.64
CA SER A 35 5.82 -3.75 -1.48
C SER A 35 5.55 -2.77 -2.63
N ALA A 36 4.49 -2.98 -3.41
CA ALA A 36 4.11 -2.06 -4.49
C ALA A 36 3.77 -0.66 -3.97
N SER A 37 3.17 -0.56 -2.78
CA SER A 37 2.89 0.72 -2.13
C SER A 37 4.18 1.43 -1.74
N LYS A 38 5.16 0.71 -1.19
CA LYS A 38 6.47 1.26 -0.84
C LYS A 38 7.26 1.75 -2.07
N GLY A 39 7.12 1.08 -3.22
CA GLY A 39 7.74 1.48 -4.49
C GLY A 39 6.94 2.51 -5.31
N GLY A 40 5.67 2.76 -4.95
CA GLY A 40 4.83 3.76 -5.60
C GLY A 40 4.16 3.31 -6.89
N HIS A 41 4.07 2.00 -7.13
CA HIS A 41 3.58 1.45 -8.38
C HIS A 41 2.05 1.33 -8.35
N ILE A 42 1.35 2.44 -8.61
CA ILE A 42 -0.11 2.56 -8.44
C ILE A 42 -0.94 1.49 -9.18
N ASN A 43 -0.48 1.00 -10.34
CA ASN A 43 -1.17 -0.07 -11.07
C ASN A 43 -1.09 -1.39 -10.31
N LEU A 44 0.10 -1.77 -9.84
CA LEU A 44 0.31 -2.94 -9.00
C LEU A 44 -0.40 -2.81 -7.64
N VAL A 45 -0.41 -1.61 -7.03
CA VAL A 45 -1.19 -1.35 -5.81
C VAL A 45 -2.67 -1.67 -6.03
N LYS A 46 -3.27 -1.17 -7.12
CA LYS A 46 -4.67 -1.47 -7.44
C LYS A 46 -4.89 -2.97 -7.65
N PHE A 47 -4.00 -3.61 -8.42
CA PHE A 47 -4.06 -5.04 -8.68
C PHE A 47 -4.04 -5.86 -7.38
N PHE A 48 -3.02 -5.68 -6.54
CA PHE A 48 -2.90 -6.42 -5.28
C PHE A 48 -4.01 -6.09 -4.29
N PHE A 49 -4.45 -4.82 -4.22
CA PHE A 49 -5.57 -4.42 -3.35
C PHE A 49 -6.84 -5.19 -3.68
N TYR A 50 -7.19 -5.31 -4.97
CA TYR A 50 -8.40 -6.03 -5.36
C TYR A 50 -8.24 -7.54 -5.20
N LYS A 51 -7.05 -8.11 -5.43
CA LYS A 51 -6.78 -9.54 -5.15
C LYS A 51 -6.88 -9.89 -3.67
N GLU A 52 -6.27 -9.10 -2.80
CA GLU A 52 -6.39 -9.27 -1.35
C GLU A 52 -7.86 -9.17 -0.91
N THR A 53 -8.58 -8.14 -1.39
CA THR A 53 -10.00 -7.92 -1.04
C THR A 53 -10.90 -9.06 -1.51
N GLU A 54 -10.62 -9.64 -2.67
CA GLU A 54 -11.31 -10.82 -3.20
C GLU A 54 -11.06 -12.05 -2.33
N GLU A 55 -9.81 -12.27 -1.88
CA GLU A 55 -9.41 -13.42 -1.08
C GLU A 55 -9.97 -13.38 0.35
N ILE A 56 -9.87 -12.24 1.05
CA ILE A 56 -10.28 -12.13 2.46
C ILE A 56 -11.74 -11.71 2.64
N GLY A 57 -12.40 -11.29 1.56
CA GLY A 57 -13.75 -10.74 1.55
C GLY A 57 -13.81 -9.26 1.93
N LYS A 58 -14.41 -8.45 1.04
CA LYS A 58 -14.52 -6.98 1.14
C LYS A 58 -15.00 -6.41 2.48
N TYR A 59 -15.87 -7.14 3.18
CA TYR A 59 -16.47 -6.68 4.45
C TYR A 59 -15.90 -7.41 5.67
N SER A 60 -14.81 -8.17 5.48
CA SER A 60 -14.09 -8.80 6.59
C SER A 60 -13.46 -7.75 7.48
N TYR A 61 -13.52 -7.97 8.80
CA TYR A 61 -12.83 -7.16 9.79
C TYR A 61 -11.33 -7.01 9.47
N SER A 62 -10.71 -8.07 8.92
CA SER A 62 -9.33 -8.05 8.46
C SER A 62 -9.10 -7.01 7.36
N SER A 63 -10.02 -6.86 6.42
CA SER A 63 -9.91 -5.90 5.31
C SER A 63 -9.87 -4.45 5.78
N PHE A 64 -10.65 -4.10 6.82
CA PHE A 64 -10.69 -2.75 7.36
C PHE A 64 -9.40 -2.39 8.10
N ILE A 65 -8.78 -3.34 8.80
CA ILE A 65 -7.52 -3.09 9.51
C ILE A 65 -6.35 -3.01 8.53
N ARG A 66 -6.35 -3.87 7.52
CA ARG A 66 -5.25 -4.06 6.56
C ARG A 66 -5.07 -2.91 5.58
N VAL A 67 -6.06 -2.06 5.34
CA VAL A 67 -5.93 -0.96 4.37
C VAL A 67 -4.98 0.15 4.80
N ASN A 68 -4.68 0.27 6.11
CA ASN A 68 -3.76 1.30 6.62
C ASN A 68 -2.28 0.95 6.41
N GLU A 69 -1.87 -0.32 6.50
CA GLU A 69 -0.46 -0.70 6.37
C GLU A 69 0.15 -0.37 4.99
N PRO A 70 -0.54 -0.61 3.86
CA PRO A 70 -0.08 -0.14 2.55
C PRO A 70 0.09 1.39 2.52
N MET A 71 -0.74 2.15 3.25
CA MET A 71 -0.66 3.61 3.30
C MET A 71 0.59 4.06 4.06
N TYR A 72 0.98 3.33 5.10
CA TYR A 72 2.23 3.57 5.82
C TYR A 72 3.44 3.37 4.90
N HIS A 73 3.45 2.28 4.15
CA HIS A 73 4.51 1.98 3.18
C HIS A 73 4.59 3.02 2.07
N ALA A 74 3.45 3.40 1.49
CA ALA A 74 3.38 4.49 0.52
C ALA A 74 3.84 5.83 1.09
N SER A 75 3.52 6.09 2.36
CA SER A 75 3.94 7.31 3.05
C SER A 75 5.45 7.35 3.24
N MET A 76 6.04 6.21 3.65
CA MET A 76 7.48 6.04 3.81
C MET A 76 8.25 6.13 2.48
N GLY A 77 7.63 5.72 1.35
CA GLY A 77 8.21 5.87 0.00
C GLY A 77 7.93 7.22 -0.67
N GLY A 78 7.04 8.04 -0.12
CA GLY A 78 6.75 9.38 -0.64
C GLY A 78 5.65 9.45 -1.69
N HIS A 79 4.86 8.39 -1.85
CA HIS A 79 3.95 8.19 -2.98
C HIS A 79 2.54 8.72 -2.70
N MET A 80 2.36 10.02 -2.94
CA MET A 80 1.11 10.76 -2.66
C MET A 80 -0.13 10.21 -3.40
N ASP A 81 0.03 9.75 -4.64
CA ASP A 81 -1.03 9.16 -5.45
C ASP A 81 -1.53 7.84 -4.86
N VAL A 82 -0.61 6.98 -4.42
CA VAL A 82 -0.91 5.74 -3.69
C VAL A 82 -1.59 6.03 -2.36
N VAL A 83 -1.09 6.99 -1.58
CA VAL A 83 -1.73 7.43 -0.32
C VAL A 83 -3.17 7.88 -0.56
N LYS A 84 -3.41 8.73 -1.56
CA LYS A 84 -4.77 9.19 -1.89
C LYS A 84 -5.68 8.04 -2.32
N PHE A 85 -5.16 7.10 -3.10
CA PHE A 85 -5.92 5.91 -3.48
C PHE A 85 -6.33 5.10 -2.24
N LEU A 86 -5.41 4.82 -1.32
CA LEU A 86 -5.70 4.02 -0.13
C LEU A 86 -6.67 4.73 0.82
N ILE A 87 -6.57 6.05 0.97
CA ILE A 87 -7.57 6.85 1.69
C ILE A 87 -8.95 6.70 1.04
N SER A 88 -9.04 6.73 -0.30
CA SER A 88 -10.31 6.48 -1.01
C SER A 88 -10.88 5.07 -0.80
N LYS A 89 -10.05 4.14 -0.32
CA LYS A 89 -10.44 2.77 0.05
C LYS A 89 -10.69 2.58 1.55
N GLY A 90 -10.61 3.64 2.34
CA GLY A 90 -10.93 3.63 3.77
C GLY A 90 -9.73 3.69 4.70
N ALA A 91 -8.50 3.88 4.20
CA ALA A 91 -7.36 4.16 5.08
C ALA A 91 -7.58 5.49 5.83
N SER A 92 -7.49 5.44 7.14
CA SER A 92 -7.87 6.56 8.03
C SER A 92 -6.87 6.81 9.16
N ASP A 93 -5.83 5.99 9.31
CA ASP A 93 -4.78 6.21 10.32
C ASP A 93 -3.74 7.23 9.84
N TRP A 94 -4.15 8.49 9.86
CA TRP A 94 -3.35 9.61 9.34
C TRP A 94 -2.18 9.97 10.25
N GLU A 95 -2.25 9.70 11.56
CA GLU A 95 -1.13 9.91 12.47
C GLU A 95 0.03 8.99 12.11
N GLN A 96 -0.27 7.71 11.88
CA GLN A 96 0.75 6.75 11.51
C GLN A 96 1.24 6.99 10.07
N GLY A 97 0.34 7.35 9.13
CA GLY A 97 0.73 7.82 7.80
C GLY A 97 1.74 8.98 7.85
N LYS A 98 1.48 10.00 8.69
CA LYS A 98 2.41 11.12 8.93
C LYS A 98 3.73 10.68 9.55
N PHE A 99 3.70 9.76 10.52
CA PHE A 99 4.92 9.22 11.13
C PHE A 99 5.82 8.55 10.09
N TYR A 100 5.26 7.70 9.22
CA TYR A 100 6.02 7.05 8.16
C TYR A 100 6.49 8.02 7.07
N ALA A 101 5.68 9.04 6.73
CA ALA A 101 6.13 10.12 5.85
C ALA A 101 7.35 10.87 6.43
N ASN A 102 7.38 11.12 7.74
CA ASN A 102 8.53 11.70 8.42
C ASN A 102 9.76 10.78 8.36
N LEU A 103 9.60 9.47 8.57
CA LEU A 103 10.70 8.49 8.43
C LEU A 103 11.30 8.49 7.02
N GLY A 104 10.45 8.58 6.00
CA GLY A 104 10.85 8.73 4.58
C GLY A 104 11.35 10.13 4.21
N LYS A 105 11.27 11.11 5.13
CA LYS A 105 11.61 12.54 4.91
C LYS A 105 10.77 13.21 3.81
N HIS A 106 9.49 12.84 3.69
CA HIS A 106 8.57 13.35 2.68
C HIS A 106 7.67 14.46 3.25
N GLN A 107 8.20 15.69 3.33
CA GLN A 107 7.50 16.83 3.95
C GLN A 107 6.12 17.13 3.32
N ASN A 108 5.99 16.96 2.00
CA ASN A 108 4.73 17.13 1.29
C ASN A 108 3.60 16.23 1.84
N LEU A 109 3.93 15.00 2.22
CA LEU A 109 2.98 14.07 2.83
C LEU A 109 2.74 14.40 4.29
N VAL A 110 3.76 14.84 5.02
CA VAL A 110 3.61 15.29 6.42
C VAL A 110 2.62 16.45 6.50
N ASP A 111 2.74 17.44 5.62
CA ASP A 111 1.84 18.59 5.53
C ASP A 111 0.43 18.14 5.12
N PHE A 112 0.33 17.22 4.15
CA PHE A 112 -0.93 16.65 3.72
C PHE A 112 -1.68 15.98 4.88
N PHE A 113 -1.04 15.07 5.63
CA PHE A 113 -1.68 14.41 6.77
C PHE A 113 -2.01 15.39 7.90
N HIS A 114 -1.16 16.38 8.16
CA HIS A 114 -1.45 17.42 9.15
C HIS A 114 -2.69 18.24 8.78
N SER A 115 -2.89 18.54 7.50
CA SER A 115 -4.11 19.24 7.03
C SER A 115 -5.38 18.41 7.21
N LYS A 116 -5.26 17.08 7.11
CA LYS A 116 -6.40 16.17 7.28
C LYS A 116 -6.83 16.07 8.73
N GLN A 117 -5.89 15.98 9.68
CA GLN A 117 -6.18 15.95 11.12
C GLN A 117 -7.03 17.13 11.61
N LYS A 118 -6.81 18.33 11.03
CA LYS A 118 -7.55 19.56 11.41
C LYS A 118 -9.03 19.56 11.01
N ILE A 119 -9.46 18.67 10.12
CA ILE A 119 -10.84 18.64 9.58
C ILE A 119 -11.76 17.75 10.44
N ASN A 120 -11.19 16.89 11.29
CA ASN A 120 -11.94 15.94 12.12
C ASN A 120 -12.16 16.42 13.58
N ILE A 121 -12.07 17.73 13.84
CA ILE A 121 -12.32 18.36 15.16
C ILE A 121 -13.43 19.40 15.05
#